data_AF-A0A074K7K9-F1
#
_entry.id   AF-A0A074K7K9-F1
#
_cell.length_a   1.000
_cell.length_b   1.000
_cell.length_c   1.000
_cell.angle_alpha   90.00
_cell.angle_beta   90.00
_cell.angle_gamma   90.00
#
_symmetry.space_group_name_H-M   'P 1'
#
loop_
_entity.id
_entity.type
_entity.pdbx_description
1 polymer ?
#
loop_
_entity_poly.entity_id
_entity_poly.type
_entity_poly.pdbx_seq_one_letter_code
_entity_poly.pdbx_strand_id
1 'polypeptide(L)'
;MSVTELAHKAGISRTTARVRLQSLMESGRIRRFTIETDIDVEGQVRAITLVQLQGRMSRTVIRALHRIADVSTVYATNGNWDLVAEIHTDSLASFDRALREIREIPGVQNSESCLLLAPVVS
;
A
#
# COMPACT_ATOMS: atom_id res chain seq x y z
N MET A 1 11.90 18.55 -11.12
CA MET A 1 12.72 19.66 -10.59
C MET A 1 14.18 19.21 -10.55
N SER A 2 15.08 20.01 -11.11
CA SER A 2 16.53 19.71 -11.08
C SER A 2 17.16 20.10 -9.73
N VAL A 3 18.34 19.56 -9.42
CA VAL A 3 19.11 19.97 -8.21
C VAL A 3 19.47 21.45 -8.25
N THR A 4 19.68 22.01 -9.45
CA THR A 4 19.98 23.43 -9.64
C THR A 4 18.77 24.30 -9.29
N GLU A 5 17.57 23.91 -9.71
CA GLU A 5 16.32 24.60 -9.35
C GLU A 5 16.04 24.53 -7.85
N LEU A 6 16.29 23.36 -7.24
CA LEU A 6 16.17 23.19 -5.79
C LEU A 6 17.12 24.11 -5.01
N ALA A 7 18.38 24.18 -5.45
CA ALA A 7 19.40 25.03 -4.83
C ALA A 7 19.02 26.51 -4.90
N HIS A 8 18.55 26.95 -6.07
CA HIS A 8 18.07 28.31 -6.28
C HIS A 8 16.86 28.64 -5.38
N LYS A 9 15.85 27.75 -5.34
CA LYS A 9 14.68 27.93 -4.46
C LYS A 9 15.03 27.94 -2.97
N ALA A 10 16.05 27.19 -2.57
CA ALA A 10 16.48 27.09 -1.18
C ALA A 10 17.54 28.16 -0.79
N GLY A 11 17.97 29.03 -1.71
CA GLY A 11 18.97 30.07 -1.43
C GLY A 11 20.36 29.53 -1.08
N ILE A 12 20.73 28.35 -1.59
CA ILE A 12 22.00 27.67 -1.29
C ILE A 12 22.74 27.27 -2.57
N SER A 13 24.03 26.94 -2.45
CA SER A 13 24.82 26.44 -3.58
C SER A 13 24.32 25.07 -4.06
N ARG A 14 24.54 24.76 -5.35
CA ARG A 14 24.22 23.43 -5.93
C ARG A 14 24.90 22.29 -5.17
N THR A 15 26.14 22.49 -4.71
CA THR A 15 26.90 21.51 -3.92
C THR A 15 26.24 21.29 -2.55
N THR A 16 25.86 22.36 -1.86
CA THR A 16 25.16 22.29 -0.56
C THR A 16 23.81 21.58 -0.69
N ALA A 17 23.05 21.86 -1.75
CA ALA A 17 21.78 21.20 -2.01
C ALA A 17 21.94 19.69 -2.22
N ARG A 18 22.94 19.28 -3.02
CA ARG A 18 23.25 17.86 -3.27
C ARG A 18 23.64 17.12 -1.98
N VAL A 19 24.54 17.70 -1.18
CA VAL A 19 25.00 17.11 0.09
C VAL A 19 23.83 16.96 1.07
N ARG A 20 22.97 17.97 1.19
CA ARG A 20 21.78 17.89 2.06
C ARG A 20 20.78 16.84 1.59
N LEU A 21 20.52 16.75 0.30
CA LEU A 21 19.66 15.70 -0.28
C LEU A 21 20.19 14.30 0.06
N GLN A 22 21.49 14.09 -0.13
CA GLN A 22 22.14 12.82 0.19
C GLN A 22 22.04 12.51 1.69
N SER A 23 22.30 13.48 2.57
CA SER A 23 22.16 13.31 4.02
C SER A 23 20.71 13.00 4.46
N LEU A 24 19.71 13.60 3.79
CA LEU A 24 18.30 13.29 4.05
C LEU A 24 17.93 11.86 3.63
N MET A 25 18.53 11.34 2.55
CA MET A 25 18.38 9.95 2.14
C MET A 25 19.08 9.00 3.11
N GLU A 26 20.35 9.26 3.43
CA GLU A 26 21.17 8.43 4.34
C GLU A 26 20.57 8.36 5.75
N SER A 27 19.97 9.45 6.23
CA SER A 27 19.27 9.48 7.52
C SER A 27 17.85 8.91 7.49
N GLY A 28 17.36 8.45 6.33
CA GLY A 28 16.01 7.89 6.16
C GLY A 28 14.87 8.92 6.23
N ARG A 29 15.19 10.23 6.29
CA ARG A 29 14.19 11.30 6.25
C ARG A 29 13.47 11.35 4.90
N ILE A 30 14.21 11.12 3.82
CA ILE A 30 13.66 10.81 2.49
C ILE A 30 13.79 9.31 2.29
N ARG A 31 12.67 8.59 2.31
CA ARG A 31 12.66 7.12 2.17
C ARG A 31 12.80 6.67 0.71
N ARG A 32 12.17 7.38 -0.23
CA ARG A 32 12.23 7.09 -1.66
C ARG A 32 11.79 8.31 -2.46
N PHE A 33 12.22 8.36 -3.72
CA PHE A 33 11.56 9.14 -4.77
C PHE A 33 10.71 8.17 -5.57
N THR A 34 9.48 8.56 -5.88
CA THR A 34 8.57 7.73 -6.65
C THR A 34 7.76 8.62 -7.60
N ILE A 35 7.14 7.99 -8.59
CA ILE A 35 6.13 8.64 -9.41
C ILE A 35 4.77 8.31 -8.79
N GLU A 36 3.96 9.32 -8.56
CA GLU A 36 2.52 9.12 -8.38
C GLU A 36 1.93 9.23 -9.78
N THR A 37 1.50 8.08 -10.31
CA THR A 37 0.69 8.06 -11.51
C THR A 37 -0.76 8.28 -11.09
N ASP A 38 -1.59 8.88 -11.96
CA ASP A 38 -3.04 8.73 -11.81
C ASP A 38 -3.34 7.24 -12.04
N ILE A 39 -3.46 6.47 -10.95
CA ILE A 39 -3.70 5.02 -10.96
C ILE A 39 -5.20 4.73 -11.18
N ASP A 40 -5.95 5.63 -11.82
CA ASP A 40 -7.15 5.20 -12.53
C ASP A 40 -6.71 4.67 -13.91
N VAL A 41 -5.85 3.64 -13.89
CA VAL A 41 -5.64 2.82 -15.08
C VAL A 41 -6.99 2.18 -15.34
N GLU A 42 -7.67 2.64 -16.39
CA GLU A 42 -8.98 2.15 -16.78
C GLU A 42 -8.97 0.60 -16.78
N GLY A 43 -9.81 0.01 -15.93
CA GLY A 43 -9.89 -1.45 -15.75
C GLY A 43 -9.24 -2.01 -14.49
N GLN A 44 -8.50 -1.23 -13.69
CA GLN A 44 -8.04 -1.71 -12.39
C GLN A 44 -9.20 -1.90 -11.41
N VAL A 45 -9.15 -3.01 -10.68
CA VAL A 45 -10.09 -3.38 -9.64
C VAL A 45 -9.44 -3.12 -8.29
N ARG A 46 -10.08 -2.26 -7.51
CA ARG A 46 -9.64 -1.86 -6.17
C ARG A 46 -10.66 -2.33 -5.15
N ALA A 47 -10.19 -2.80 -4.01
CA ALA A 47 -11.07 -3.26 -2.94
C ALA A 47 -10.45 -3.05 -1.56
N ILE A 48 -11.34 -2.89 -0.58
CA ILE A 48 -11.01 -3.02 0.83
C ILE A 48 -11.54 -4.36 1.32
N THR A 49 -10.68 -5.18 1.88
CA THR A 49 -11.03 -6.48 2.45
C THR A 49 -10.81 -6.47 3.95
N LEU A 50 -11.90 -6.60 4.70
CA LEU A 50 -11.92 -6.78 6.14
C LEU A 50 -11.64 -8.25 6.45
N VAL A 51 -10.74 -8.53 7.39
CA VAL A 51 -10.34 -9.90 7.73
C VAL A 51 -10.42 -10.12 9.23
N GLN A 52 -11.13 -11.16 9.62
CA GLN A 52 -11.27 -11.62 11.00
C GLN A 52 -10.38 -12.83 11.21
N LEU A 53 -9.66 -12.86 12.32
CA LEU A 53 -8.68 -13.88 12.63
C LEU A 53 -9.18 -14.83 13.71
N GLN A 54 -8.78 -16.09 13.60
CA GLN A 54 -8.98 -17.07 14.67
C GLN A 54 -7.94 -16.87 15.78
N GLY A 55 -8.35 -16.24 16.88
CA GLY A 55 -7.54 -16.10 18.09
C GLY A 55 -6.25 -15.30 17.88
N ARG A 56 -5.13 -15.76 18.46
CA ARG A 56 -3.86 -15.00 18.46
C ARG A 56 -3.01 -15.16 17.18
N MET A 57 -3.52 -15.74 16.09
CA MET A 57 -2.74 -16.10 14.89
C MET A 57 -2.29 -14.92 13.98
N SER A 58 -2.22 -13.70 14.50
CA SER A 58 -1.98 -12.48 13.70
C SER A 58 -0.68 -12.48 12.89
N ARG A 59 0.46 -12.88 13.46
CA ARG A 59 1.77 -12.76 12.77
C ARG A 59 1.94 -13.68 11.57
N THR A 60 1.30 -14.84 11.56
CA THR A 60 1.39 -15.77 10.42
C THR A 60 0.48 -15.31 9.30
N VAL A 61 -0.74 -14.89 9.62
CA VAL A 61 -1.70 -14.37 8.64
C VAL A 61 -1.18 -13.09 7.99
N ILE A 62 -0.66 -12.12 8.77
CA ILE A 62 -0.06 -10.90 8.23
C ILE A 62 1.07 -11.20 7.25
N ARG A 63 1.95 -12.16 7.57
CA ARG A 63 3.04 -12.57 6.67
C ARG A 63 2.54 -13.26 5.40
N ALA A 64 1.44 -14.02 5.48
CA ALA A 64 0.83 -14.64 4.32
C ALA A 64 0.16 -13.60 3.42
N LEU A 65 -0.60 -12.66 3.99
CA LEU A 65 -1.21 -11.55 3.26
C LEU A 65 -0.16 -10.72 2.51
N HIS A 66 0.97 -10.42 3.15
CA HIS A 66 2.08 -9.70 2.49
C HIS A 66 2.75 -10.45 1.33
N ARG A 67 2.50 -11.76 1.16
CA ARG A 67 3.03 -12.53 0.03
C ARG A 67 2.08 -12.55 -1.16
N ILE A 68 0.83 -12.15 -0.98
CA ILE A 68 -0.13 -12.01 -2.06
C ILE A 68 0.20 -10.71 -2.79
N ALA A 69 0.67 -10.82 -4.03
CA ALA A 69 1.17 -9.67 -4.81
C ALA A 69 0.11 -8.56 -4.98
N ASP A 70 -1.15 -8.96 -5.04
CA ASP A 70 -2.31 -8.09 -5.19
C ASP A 70 -2.70 -7.34 -3.90
N VAL A 71 -2.14 -7.71 -2.74
CA VAL A 71 -2.38 -7.03 -1.46
C VAL A 71 -1.36 -5.90 -1.30
N SER A 72 -1.82 -4.66 -1.45
CA SER A 72 -0.93 -3.48 -1.43
C SER A 72 -0.58 -3.05 -0.02
N THR A 73 -1.51 -3.10 0.92
CA THR A 73 -1.30 -2.65 2.30
C THR A 73 -2.20 -3.43 3.26
N VAL A 74 -1.71 -3.66 4.48
CA VAL A 74 -2.47 -4.30 5.56
C VAL A 74 -2.38 -3.43 6.80
N TYR A 75 -3.52 -3.13 7.40
CA TYR A 75 -3.67 -2.38 8.64
C TYR A 75 -4.24 -3.28 9.73
N ALA A 76 -3.80 -3.06 10.97
CA ALA A 76 -4.48 -3.61 12.14
C ALA A 76 -5.58 -2.65 12.59
N THR A 77 -6.71 -3.19 13.04
CA THR A 77 -7.87 -2.40 13.45
C THR A 77 -8.29 -2.68 14.89
N ASN A 78 -9.07 -1.75 15.44
CA ASN A 78 -9.82 -1.91 16.67
C ASN A 78 -11.31 -2.13 16.30
N GLY A 79 -11.84 -3.34 16.51
CA GLY A 79 -13.24 -3.63 16.21
C GLY A 79 -13.50 -5.11 15.98
N ASN A 80 -14.61 -5.42 15.30
CA ASN A 80 -15.03 -6.79 14.97
C ASN A 80 -14.10 -7.48 13.97
N TRP A 81 -13.37 -6.68 13.19
CA TRP A 81 -12.37 -7.10 12.23
C TRP A 81 -10.98 -6.80 12.80
N ASP A 82 -10.07 -7.75 12.67
CA ASP A 82 -8.71 -7.63 13.19
C ASP A 82 -7.79 -6.90 12.20
N LEU A 83 -8.01 -7.10 10.90
CA LEU A 83 -7.21 -6.52 9.84
C LEU A 83 -8.08 -5.91 8.74
N VAL A 84 -7.51 -4.90 8.08
CA VAL A 84 -7.99 -4.33 6.82
C VAL A 84 -6.89 -4.48 5.79
N ALA A 85 -7.18 -5.12 4.66
CA ALA A 85 -6.28 -5.25 3.53
C ALA A 85 -6.79 -4.43 2.34
N GLU A 86 -5.89 -3.66 1.73
CA GLU A 86 -6.14 -3.03 0.43
C GLU A 86 -5.69 -3.99 -0.67
N ILE A 87 -6.57 -4.19 -1.66
CA ILE A 87 -6.32 -5.06 -2.81
C ILE A 87 -6.37 -4.22 -4.08
N HIS A 88 -5.35 -4.38 -4.92
CA HIS A 88 -5.25 -3.77 -6.24
C HIS A 88 -4.96 -4.87 -7.26
N THR A 89 -5.83 -5.00 -8.27
CA THR A 89 -5.67 -6.01 -9.32
C THR A 89 -6.03 -5.46 -10.68
N ASP A 90 -5.55 -6.10 -11.74
CA ASP A 90 -5.84 -5.68 -13.12
C ASP A 90 -7.17 -6.23 -13.68
N SER A 91 -7.89 -7.07 -12.93
CA SER A 91 -9.18 -7.63 -13.36
C SER A 91 -9.97 -8.26 -12.21
N LEU A 92 -11.28 -8.42 -12.39
CA LEU A 92 -12.15 -9.16 -11.46
C LEU A 92 -11.73 -10.63 -11.28
N ALA A 93 -11.14 -11.24 -12.32
CA ALA A 93 -10.65 -12.61 -12.23
C ALA A 93 -9.41 -12.71 -11.33
N SER A 94 -8.50 -11.73 -11.39
CA SER A 94 -7.38 -11.62 -10.46
C SER A 94 -7.86 -11.32 -9.05
N PHE A 95 -8.84 -10.44 -8.91
CA PHE A 95 -9.47 -10.15 -7.62
C PHE A 95 -10.07 -11.39 -6.96
N ASP A 96 -10.86 -12.19 -7.68
CA ASP A 96 -11.44 -13.43 -7.14
C ASP A 96 -10.36 -14.44 -6.70
N ARG A 97 -9.24 -14.53 -7.42
CA ARG A 97 -8.09 -15.35 -7.00
C ARG A 97 -7.49 -14.84 -5.69
N ALA A 98 -7.23 -13.54 -5.58
CA ALA A 98 -6.71 -12.94 -4.35
C ALA A 98 -7.65 -13.20 -3.16
N LEU A 99 -8.97 -13.08 -3.34
CA LEU A 99 -9.94 -13.38 -2.30
C LEU A 99 -9.93 -14.86 -1.88
N ARG A 100 -9.73 -15.80 -2.81
CA ARG A 100 -9.59 -17.23 -2.49
C ARG A 100 -8.32 -17.48 -1.70
N GLU A 101 -7.19 -16.94 -2.15
CA GLU A 101 -5.92 -17.05 -1.44
C GLU A 101 -6.03 -16.53 -0.01
N ILE A 102 -6.68 -15.38 0.21
CA ILE A 102 -6.93 -14.84 1.56
C ILE A 102 -7.76 -15.80 2.41
N ARG A 103 -8.86 -16.34 1.88
CA ARG A 103 -9.73 -17.27 2.62
C ARG A 103 -9.05 -18.60 2.96
N GLU A 104 -8.07 -19.01 2.16
CA GLU A 104 -7.32 -20.25 2.39
C GLU A 104 -6.19 -20.09 3.43
N ILE A 105 -5.83 -18.87 3.83
CA ILE A 105 -4.80 -18.65 4.84
C ILE A 105 -5.24 -19.25 6.18
N PRO A 106 -4.46 -20.20 6.76
CA PRO A 106 -4.76 -20.73 8.07
C PRO A 106 -4.77 -19.64 9.15
N GLY A 107 -5.89 -19.52 9.85
CA GLY A 107 -6.13 -18.49 10.86
C GLY A 107 -7.01 -17.34 10.38
N VAL A 108 -7.38 -17.27 9.09
CA VAL A 108 -8.50 -16.43 8.63
C VAL A 108 -9.81 -17.13 8.99
N GLN A 109 -10.62 -16.48 9.82
CA GLN A 109 -11.92 -16.99 10.25
C GLN A 109 -13.05 -16.51 9.34
N ASN A 110 -13.00 -15.24 8.94
CA ASN A 110 -13.99 -14.62 8.07
C ASN A 110 -13.35 -13.49 7.26
N SER A 111 -13.95 -13.14 6.13
CA SER A 111 -13.55 -11.99 5.32
C SER A 111 -14.75 -11.34 4.65
N GLU A 112 -14.78 -10.01 4.62
CA GLU A 112 -15.76 -9.22 3.87
C GLU A 112 -15.00 -8.29 2.92
N SER A 113 -15.46 -8.12 1.68
CA SER A 113 -14.75 -7.30 0.69
C SER A 113 -15.69 -6.29 0.04
N CYS A 114 -15.24 -5.05 0.01
CA CYS A 114 -15.92 -3.91 -0.59
C CYS A 114 -15.13 -3.49 -1.83
N LEU A 115 -15.70 -3.76 -3.01
CA LEU A 115 -15.17 -3.18 -4.25
C LEU A 115 -15.32 -1.67 -4.22
N LEU A 116 -14.22 -0.97 -4.48
CA LEU A 116 -14.22 0.47 -4.63
C LEU A 116 -14.70 0.80 -6.05
N LEU A 117 -15.78 1.56 -6.13
CA LEU A 117 -16.34 2.03 -7.39
C LEU A 117 -15.70 3.38 -7.74
N ALA A 118 -16.49 4.34 -8.20
CA ALA A 118 -15.99 5.67 -8.48
C ALA A 118 -15.55 6.40 -7.19
N PRO A 119 -14.44 7.16 -7.22
CA PRO A 119 -14.10 8.07 -6.14
C PRO A 119 -15.18 9.14 -5.98
N VAL A 120 -15.53 9.48 -4.74
CA VAL A 120 -16.52 10.53 -4.43
C VAL A 120 -15.87 11.92 -4.38
N VAL A 121 -14.56 11.95 -4.08
CA VAL A 121 -13.73 13.15 -4.02
C VAL A 121 -12.30 12.77 -4.43
N SER A 122 -11.64 13.66 -5.18
CA SER A 122 -10.27 13.54 -5.69
C SER A 122 -9.38 14.63 -5.11
#